data_AF-A0A1R3U678-F1
#
_entry.id   AF-A0A1R3U678-F1
#
_cell.length_a   1.000
_cell.length_b   1.000
_cell.length_c   1.000
_cell.angle_alpha   90.00
_cell.angle_beta   90.00
_cell.angle_gamma   90.00
#
_symmetry.space_group_name_H-M   'P 1'
#
loop_
_entity.id
_entity.type
_entity.pdbx_description
1 polymer ?
#
loop_
_entity_poly.entity_id
_entity_poly.type
_entity_poly.pdbx_seq_one_letter_code
_entity_poly.pdbx_strand_id
1 'polypeptide(L)'
;MMEIFLSASVPLPQRNRVFFETADVLAIREAIKALVEVVLPVGRITCGGHPAITPLLALFVREAELSPDHVTIYQSRLFEGKLPPELANFVDVRMTDAVGTDKAKSLTLMRREMITSRPFAAAVIIGGMEGIYEERDLFIAAHPYAQVLPIPSTGAAAALVYQNGRYDRELARERTYPSLFRRRLLGPGRRA
;
A
#
# COMPACT_ATOMS: atom_id res chain seq x y z
N MET A 1 -5.39 -17.61 0.18
CA MET A 1 -4.19 -16.77 0.36
C MET A 1 -4.68 -15.40 0.83
N MET A 2 -4.02 -14.79 1.82
CA MET A 2 -4.45 -13.48 2.34
C MET A 2 -4.16 -12.39 1.32
N GLU A 3 -5.17 -11.63 0.88
CA GLU A 3 -5.00 -10.54 -0.09
C GLU A 3 -4.96 -9.20 0.68
N ILE A 4 -3.83 -8.50 0.61
CA ILE A 4 -3.61 -7.21 1.27
C ILE A 4 -3.45 -6.11 0.23
N PHE A 5 -4.22 -5.03 0.41
CA PHE A 5 -4.03 -3.81 -0.35
C PHE A 5 -3.05 -2.89 0.39
N LEU A 6 -1.97 -2.47 -0.27
CA LEU A 6 -1.01 -1.52 0.28
C LEU A 6 -1.20 -0.16 -0.40
N SER A 7 -1.67 0.82 0.39
CA SER A 7 -1.79 2.22 0.01
C SER A 7 -0.64 2.98 0.65
N ALA A 8 0.39 3.28 -0.12
CA ALA A 8 1.60 3.89 0.43
C ALA A 8 2.30 4.80 -0.58
N SER A 9 2.91 5.86 -0.05
CA SER A 9 3.81 6.74 -0.80
C SER A 9 4.80 7.40 0.16
N VAL A 10 5.98 7.74 -0.35
CA VAL A 10 7.03 8.42 0.40
C VAL A 10 7.03 9.89 -0.05
N PRO A 11 6.61 10.85 0.80
CA PRO A 11 6.64 12.26 0.42
C PRO A 11 8.09 12.73 0.22
N LEU A 12 8.35 13.36 -0.93
CA LEU A 12 9.64 13.96 -1.25
C LEU A 12 9.68 15.43 -0.79
N PRO A 13 10.87 15.99 -0.45
CA PRO A 13 11.02 17.35 0.11
C PRO A 13 10.43 18.50 -0.72
N GLN A 14 10.17 18.24 -2.01
CA GLN A 14 9.69 19.24 -2.99
C GLN A 14 8.16 19.29 -3.12
N ARG A 15 7.41 18.53 -2.29
CA ARG A 15 5.94 18.45 -2.35
C ARG A 15 5.26 19.07 -1.12
N ASN A 16 3.92 19.13 -1.18
CA ASN A 16 3.03 19.80 -0.23
C ASN A 16 3.46 19.62 1.24
N ARG A 17 3.72 20.75 1.91
CA ARG A 17 4.35 20.80 3.25
C ARG A 17 3.59 20.01 4.31
N VAL A 18 2.26 19.98 4.23
CA VAL A 18 1.40 19.33 5.23
C VAL A 18 1.71 17.83 5.40
N PHE A 19 2.10 17.14 4.33
CA PHE A 19 2.47 15.73 4.40
C PHE A 19 3.95 15.53 4.73
N PHE A 20 4.82 16.44 4.31
CA PHE A 20 6.26 16.34 4.51
C PHE A 20 6.66 16.64 5.96
N GLU A 21 6.09 17.67 6.58
CA GLU A 21 6.47 18.13 7.93
C GLU A 21 6.30 17.05 9.00
N THR A 22 5.37 16.12 8.79
CA THR A 22 5.10 15.03 9.73
C THR A 22 5.62 13.67 9.26
N ALA A 23 6.14 13.57 8.03
CA ALA A 23 6.54 12.28 7.47
C ALA A 23 7.82 11.75 8.12
N ASP A 24 7.73 10.56 8.69
CA ASP A 24 8.90 9.81 9.13
C ASP A 24 9.28 8.80 8.06
N VAL A 25 10.25 9.17 7.21
CA VAL A 25 10.72 8.35 6.09
C VAL A 25 11.30 7.02 6.56
N LEU A 26 11.95 7.00 7.73
CA LEU A 26 12.50 5.77 8.30
C LEU A 26 11.36 4.86 8.74
N ALA A 27 10.38 5.40 9.48
CA ALA A 27 9.20 4.67 9.90
C ALA A 27 8.40 4.11 8.71
N ILE A 28 8.24 4.87 7.62
CA ILE A 28 7.56 4.41 6.40
C ILE A 28 8.28 3.18 5.81
N ARG A 29 9.60 3.25 5.68
CA ARG A 29 10.41 2.14 5.13
C ARG A 29 10.33 0.90 6.01
N GLU A 30 10.50 1.08 7.33
CA GLU A 30 10.42 -0.03 8.30
C GLU A 30 9.01 -0.64 8.36
N ALA A 31 7.96 0.17 8.23
CA ALA A 31 6.59 -0.34 8.18
C ALA A 31 6.32 -1.13 6.88
N ILE A 32 6.81 -0.67 5.73
CA ILE A 32 6.67 -1.44 4.47
C ILE A 32 7.44 -2.75 4.57
N LYS A 33 8.69 -2.73 5.04
CA LYS A 33 9.50 -3.93 5.26
C LYS A 33 8.79 -4.92 6.17
N ALA A 34 8.32 -4.48 7.33
CA ALA A 34 7.61 -5.32 8.27
C ALA A 34 6.32 -5.91 7.68
N LEU A 35 5.57 -5.14 6.88
CA LEU A 35 4.36 -5.64 6.21
C LEU A 35 4.71 -6.77 5.25
N VAL A 36 5.74 -6.56 4.45
CA VAL A 36 6.23 -7.52 3.45
C VAL A 36 6.67 -8.83 4.10
N GLU A 37 7.51 -8.74 5.14
CA GLU A 37 8.00 -9.90 5.90
C GLU A 37 6.86 -10.71 6.54
N VAL A 38 5.80 -10.05 6.99
CA VAL A 38 4.67 -10.71 7.66
C VAL A 38 3.68 -11.30 6.65
N VAL A 39 3.42 -10.61 5.54
CA VAL A 39 2.34 -10.98 4.62
C VAL A 39 2.81 -11.95 3.54
N LEU A 40 3.94 -11.68 2.87
CA LEU A 40 4.32 -12.45 1.68
C LEU A 40 4.51 -13.96 1.90
N PRO A 41 4.94 -14.46 3.08
CA PRO A 41 5.00 -15.91 3.32
C PRO A 41 3.64 -16.63 3.27
N VAL A 42 2.53 -15.92 3.47
CA VAL A 42 1.18 -16.51 3.62
C VAL A 42 0.10 -15.80 2.78
N GLY A 43 0.51 -14.83 1.97
CA GLY A 43 -0.37 -13.82 1.40
C GLY A 43 0.25 -13.11 0.19
N ARG A 44 -0.54 -12.19 -0.38
CA ARG A 44 -0.12 -11.30 -1.46
C ARG A 44 -0.32 -9.85 -1.08
N ILE A 45 0.47 -8.99 -1.69
CA ILE A 45 0.33 -7.54 -1.61
C ILE A 45 -0.03 -6.99 -2.98
N THR A 46 -1.09 -6.18 -3.07
CA THR A 46 -1.42 -5.40 -4.26
C THR A 46 -1.28 -3.91 -3.98
N CYS A 47 -0.57 -3.17 -4.84
CA CYS A 47 -0.41 -1.72 -4.69
C CYS A 47 -0.14 -1.00 -6.01
N GLY A 48 -0.12 0.33 -5.96
CA GLY A 48 0.29 1.15 -7.09
C GLY A 48 1.80 1.12 -7.32
N GLY A 49 2.22 1.41 -8.55
CA GLY A 49 3.63 1.46 -8.98
C GLY A 49 4.42 2.66 -8.47
N HIS A 50 4.49 2.85 -7.15
CA HIS A 50 5.24 3.97 -6.57
C HIS A 50 6.77 3.77 -6.72
N PRO A 51 7.53 4.68 -7.37
CA PRO A 51 8.94 4.46 -7.72
C PRO A 51 9.88 4.14 -6.54
N ALA A 52 9.55 4.60 -5.33
CA ALA A 52 10.34 4.31 -4.13
C ALA A 52 9.93 3.01 -3.41
N ILE A 53 8.75 2.46 -3.71
CA ILE A 53 8.18 1.31 -3.00
C ILE A 53 8.29 0.05 -3.87
N THR A 54 7.99 0.15 -5.17
CA THR A 54 8.05 -1.01 -6.08
C THR A 54 9.41 -1.72 -6.05
N PRO A 55 10.57 -1.02 -6.11
CA PRO A 55 11.86 -1.69 -6.03
C PRO A 55 12.10 -2.41 -4.69
N LEU A 56 11.57 -1.86 -3.59
CA LEU A 56 11.66 -2.48 -2.27
C LEU A 56 10.86 -3.79 -2.23
N LEU A 57 9.63 -3.79 -2.75
CA LEU A 57 8.80 -4.99 -2.82
C LEU A 57 9.45 -6.08 -3.68
N ALA A 58 9.95 -5.71 -4.86
CA ALA A 58 10.65 -6.61 -5.76
C ALA A 58 11.91 -7.22 -5.11
N LEU A 59 12.67 -6.42 -4.36
CA LEU A 59 13.85 -6.89 -3.64
C LEU A 59 13.49 -8.00 -2.64
N PHE A 60 12.43 -7.81 -1.85
CA PHE A 60 11.99 -8.82 -0.89
C PHE A 60 11.48 -10.10 -1.55
N VAL A 61 10.72 -9.99 -2.64
CA VAL A 61 10.28 -11.18 -3.40
C VAL A 61 11.49 -11.96 -3.90
N ARG A 62 12.50 -11.26 -4.43
CA ARG A 62 13.75 -11.86 -4.89
C ARG A 62 14.52 -12.54 -3.74
N GLU A 63 14.75 -11.84 -2.63
CA GLU A 63 15.55 -12.34 -1.50
C GLU A 63 14.89 -13.52 -0.80
N ALA A 64 13.55 -13.54 -0.75
CA ALA A 64 12.78 -14.65 -0.18
C ALA A 64 12.50 -15.79 -1.18
N GLU A 65 13.03 -15.69 -2.41
CA GLU A 65 12.82 -16.65 -3.50
C GLU A 65 11.33 -16.96 -3.76
N LEU A 66 10.49 -15.94 -3.59
CA LEU A 66 9.04 -16.05 -3.79
C LEU A 66 8.67 -15.89 -5.26
N SER A 67 7.52 -16.45 -5.63
CA SER A 67 6.97 -16.25 -6.96
C SER A 67 6.54 -14.78 -7.16
N PRO A 68 6.75 -14.18 -8.35
CA PRO A 68 6.37 -12.80 -8.65
C PRO A 68 4.89 -12.47 -8.41
N ASP A 69 4.00 -13.47 -8.47
CA ASP A 69 2.57 -13.31 -8.22
C ASP A 69 2.22 -12.98 -6.75
N HIS A 70 3.18 -13.03 -5.83
CA HIS A 70 3.00 -12.59 -4.45
C HIS A 70 2.87 -11.05 -4.33
N VAL A 71 3.33 -10.30 -5.33
CA VAL A 71 3.18 -8.84 -5.38
C VAL A 71 2.58 -8.44 -6.72
N THR A 72 1.39 -7.82 -6.71
CA THR A 72 0.77 -7.25 -7.90
C THR A 72 0.88 -5.73 -7.87
N ILE A 73 1.50 -5.16 -8.91
CA ILE A 73 1.71 -3.73 -9.07
C ILE A 73 0.81 -3.19 -10.18
N TYR A 74 -0.06 -2.26 -9.85
CA TYR A 74 -0.87 -1.54 -10.83
C TYR A 74 -0.19 -0.25 -11.25
N GLN A 75 -0.08 -0.03 -12.56
CA GLN A 75 0.51 1.16 -13.14
C GLN A 75 -0.35 1.67 -14.30
N SER A 76 -0.65 2.97 -14.33
CA SER A 76 -1.30 3.57 -15.50
C SER A 76 -0.31 3.72 -16.64
N ARG A 77 -0.75 3.42 -17.87
CA ARG A 77 0.01 3.59 -19.13
C ARG A 77 0.51 5.02 -19.35
N LEU A 78 -0.07 6.03 -18.68
CA LEU A 78 0.48 7.40 -18.66
C LEU A 78 1.92 7.48 -18.11
N PHE A 79 2.32 6.50 -17.31
CA PHE A 79 3.64 6.42 -16.68
C PHE A 79 4.42 5.20 -17.18
N GLU A 80 4.09 4.71 -18.37
CA GLU A 80 4.85 3.65 -19.01
C GLU A 80 6.34 4.02 -19.10
N GLY A 81 7.21 3.05 -18.84
CA GLY A 81 8.66 3.25 -18.76
C GLY A 81 9.18 3.92 -17.48
N LYS A 82 8.33 4.25 -16.49
CA LYS A 82 8.80 4.78 -15.19
C LYS A 82 9.34 3.70 -14.24
N LEU A 83 8.91 2.45 -14.41
CA LEU A 83 9.42 1.32 -13.65
C LEU A 83 10.50 0.61 -14.49
N PRO A 84 11.67 0.28 -13.90
CA PRO A 84 12.67 -0.53 -14.58
C PRO A 84 12.08 -1.86 -15.06
N PRO A 85 12.29 -2.27 -16.32
CA PRO A 85 11.74 -3.51 -16.87
C PRO A 85 12.15 -4.75 -16.09
N GLU A 86 13.33 -4.76 -15.48
CA GLU A 86 13.81 -5.90 -14.69
C GLU A 86 12.95 -6.22 -13.46
N LEU A 87 12.16 -5.25 -12.97
CA LEU A 87 11.26 -5.49 -11.83
C LEU A 87 10.16 -6.50 -12.16
N ALA A 88 9.76 -6.62 -13.44
CA ALA A 88 8.75 -7.59 -13.87
C ALA A 88 9.17 -9.06 -13.64
N ASN A 89 10.46 -9.32 -13.41
CA ASN A 89 10.95 -10.64 -13.04
C ASN A 89 10.62 -11.02 -11.59
N PHE A 90 10.25 -10.04 -10.75
CA PHE A 90 10.05 -10.21 -9.31
C PHE A 90 8.68 -9.75 -8.82
N VAL A 91 7.90 -9.06 -9.63
CA VAL A 91 6.52 -8.65 -9.29
C VAL A 91 5.61 -8.74 -10.52
N ASP A 92 4.34 -9.06 -10.32
CA ASP A 92 3.29 -9.02 -11.36
C ASP A 92 2.91 -7.57 -11.67
N VAL A 93 3.42 -7.01 -12.76
CA VAL A 93 3.08 -5.63 -13.18
C VAL A 93 1.88 -5.63 -14.13
N ARG A 94 0.79 -4.96 -13.71
CA ARG A 94 -0.44 -4.80 -14.47
C ARG A 94 -0.62 -3.36 -14.95
N MET A 95 -0.68 -3.20 -16.26
CA MET A 95 -0.89 -1.92 -16.90
C MET A 95 -2.39 -1.62 -17.06
N THR A 96 -2.79 -0.43 -16.62
CA THR A 96 -4.16 0.10 -16.76
C THR A 96 -4.19 1.20 -17.81
N ASP A 97 -5.31 1.33 -18.52
CA ASP A 97 -5.42 2.31 -19.59
C ASP A 97 -5.32 3.75 -19.09
N ALA A 98 -4.83 4.62 -19.96
CA ALA A 98 -4.82 6.06 -19.74
C ALA A 98 -6.15 6.66 -20.23
N VAL A 99 -6.72 7.57 -19.45
CA VAL A 99 -7.86 8.39 -19.87
C VAL A 99 -7.33 9.61 -20.62
N GLY A 100 -6.97 9.41 -21.89
CA GLY A 100 -6.33 10.44 -22.71
C GLY A 100 -5.04 10.93 -22.07
N THR A 101 -4.90 12.25 -21.91
CA THR A 101 -3.76 12.89 -21.20
C THR A 101 -4.10 13.32 -19.78
N ASP A 102 -5.31 13.00 -19.29
CA ASP A 102 -5.78 13.42 -17.97
C ASP A 102 -5.19 12.51 -16.89
N LYS A 103 -4.18 13.04 -16.21
CA LYS A 103 -3.46 12.35 -15.13
C LYS A 103 -4.39 11.95 -13.97
N ALA A 104 -5.30 12.83 -13.56
CA ALA A 104 -6.16 12.56 -12.42
C ALA A 104 -7.13 11.44 -12.75
N LYS A 105 -7.82 11.52 -13.89
CA LYS A 105 -8.76 10.48 -14.34
C LYS A 105 -8.09 9.13 -14.56
N SER A 106 -6.89 9.11 -15.12
CA SER A 106 -6.13 7.88 -15.33
C SER A 106 -5.71 7.22 -14.02
N LEU A 107 -5.32 8.01 -13.02
CA LEU A 107 -5.02 7.50 -11.68
C LEU A 107 -6.29 6.99 -10.97
N THR A 108 -7.42 7.70 -11.09
CA THR A 108 -8.70 7.24 -10.54
C THR A 108 -9.15 5.92 -11.17
N LEU A 109 -9.03 5.79 -12.50
CA LEU A 109 -9.33 4.54 -13.21
C LEU A 109 -8.44 3.39 -12.69
N MET A 110 -7.13 3.61 -12.67
CA MET A 110 -6.16 2.64 -12.15
C MET A 110 -6.48 2.21 -10.72
N ARG A 111 -6.81 3.15 -9.82
CA ARG A 111 -7.18 2.85 -8.43
C ARG A 111 -8.42 1.98 -8.35
N ARG A 112 -9.45 2.29 -9.13
CA ARG A 112 -10.68 1.49 -9.17
C ARG A 112 -10.36 0.07 -9.59
N GLU A 113 -9.68 -0.11 -10.73
CA GLU A 113 -9.31 -1.44 -11.22
C GLU A 113 -8.44 -2.21 -10.22
N MET A 114 -7.46 -1.54 -9.62
CA MET A 114 -6.57 -2.11 -8.61
C MET A 114 -7.35 -2.58 -7.37
N ILE A 115 -8.23 -1.74 -6.83
CA ILE A 115 -8.98 -2.01 -5.60
C ILE A 115 -10.07 -3.05 -5.84
N THR A 116 -10.68 -3.10 -7.02
CA THR A 116 -11.72 -4.11 -7.33
C THR A 116 -11.15 -5.40 -7.92
N SER A 117 -9.84 -5.49 -8.12
CA SER A 117 -9.20 -6.64 -8.78
C SER A 117 -9.38 -7.96 -8.02
N ARG A 118 -9.52 -7.90 -6.69
CA ARG A 118 -9.56 -9.04 -5.78
C ARG A 118 -10.38 -8.70 -4.53
N PRO A 119 -10.94 -9.71 -3.82
CA PRO A 119 -11.49 -9.51 -2.48
C PRO A 119 -10.34 -9.33 -1.48
N PHE A 120 -10.15 -8.10 -1.00
CA PHE A 120 -9.09 -7.81 -0.03
C PHE A 120 -9.58 -8.05 1.39
N ALA A 121 -8.71 -8.61 2.22
CA ALA A 121 -9.00 -8.81 3.64
C ALA A 121 -8.69 -7.56 4.46
N ALA A 122 -7.71 -6.76 4.02
CA ALA A 122 -7.38 -5.49 4.64
C ALA A 122 -6.67 -4.54 3.66
N ALA A 123 -6.82 -3.24 3.91
CA ALA A 123 -5.98 -2.17 3.42
C ALA A 123 -5.01 -1.72 4.51
N VAL A 124 -3.73 -1.62 4.17
CA VAL A 124 -2.70 -1.03 5.05
C VAL A 124 -2.26 0.29 4.44
N ILE A 125 -2.38 1.36 5.22
CA ILE A 125 -2.07 2.73 4.78
C ILE A 125 -0.80 3.20 5.50
N ILE A 126 0.26 3.46 4.73
CA ILE A 126 1.59 3.82 5.25
C ILE A 126 2.07 5.12 4.61
N GLY A 127 2.35 6.13 5.44
CA GLY A 127 2.76 7.46 5.00
C GLY A 127 1.78 8.10 4.02
N GLY A 128 2.30 8.50 2.85
CA GLY A 128 1.52 8.92 1.70
C GLY A 128 1.11 10.38 1.63
N MET A 129 0.42 10.74 0.54
CA MET A 129 0.00 12.11 0.19
C MET A 129 -1.50 12.13 -0.16
N GLU A 130 -1.97 13.07 -0.98
CA GLU A 130 -3.40 13.29 -1.26
C GLU A 130 -4.10 12.06 -1.86
N GLY A 131 -3.38 11.24 -2.65
CA GLY A 131 -3.95 10.06 -3.30
C GLY A 131 -4.46 8.97 -2.35
N ILE A 132 -3.97 8.95 -1.12
CA ILE A 132 -4.37 7.98 -0.09
C ILE A 132 -5.85 8.15 0.29
N TYR A 133 -6.36 9.39 0.31
CA TYR A 133 -7.75 9.63 0.71
C TYR A 133 -8.72 8.98 -0.29
N GLU A 134 -8.45 9.15 -1.58
CA GLU A 134 -9.26 8.54 -2.64
C GLU A 134 -9.15 7.02 -2.62
N GLU A 135 -7.95 6.47 -2.41
CA GLU A 135 -7.74 5.02 -2.28
C GLU A 135 -8.50 4.45 -1.09
N ARG A 136 -8.46 5.11 0.07
CA ARG A 136 -9.23 4.72 1.25
C ARG A 136 -10.73 4.71 0.97
N ASP A 137 -11.25 5.78 0.39
CA ASP A 137 -12.70 5.92 0.17
C ASP A 137 -13.21 4.90 -0.85
N LEU A 138 -12.46 4.67 -1.93
CA LEU A 138 -12.72 3.60 -2.90
C LEU A 138 -12.64 2.21 -2.25
N PHE A 139 -11.65 1.98 -1.39
CA PHE A 139 -11.47 0.70 -0.70
C PHE A 139 -12.61 0.39 0.25
N ILE A 140 -13.04 1.34 1.09
CA ILE A 140 -14.16 1.16 2.01
C ILE A 140 -15.46 0.88 1.24
N ALA A 141 -15.68 1.58 0.12
CA ALA A 141 -16.85 1.36 -0.72
C ALA A 141 -16.86 -0.04 -1.38
N ALA A 142 -15.70 -0.52 -1.85
CA ALA A 142 -15.57 -1.80 -2.51
C ALA A 142 -15.50 -2.99 -1.53
N HIS A 143 -14.93 -2.79 -0.34
CA HIS A 143 -14.66 -3.83 0.65
C HIS A 143 -15.16 -3.41 2.04
N PRO A 144 -16.49 -3.29 2.25
CA PRO A 144 -17.07 -2.73 3.48
C PRO A 144 -16.78 -3.55 4.74
N TYR A 145 -16.43 -4.83 4.59
CA TYR A 145 -16.09 -5.74 5.70
C TYR A 145 -14.58 -5.92 5.89
N ALA A 146 -13.76 -5.37 5.00
CA ALA A 146 -12.31 -5.46 5.12
C ALA A 146 -11.78 -4.46 6.16
N GLN A 147 -10.67 -4.82 6.80
CA GLN A 147 -10.03 -3.92 7.76
C GLN A 147 -9.30 -2.79 7.04
N VAL A 148 -9.31 -1.59 7.61
CA VAL A 148 -8.47 -0.48 7.16
C VAL A 148 -7.52 -0.11 8.29
N LEU A 149 -6.22 -0.23 8.03
CA LEU A 149 -5.16 -0.07 9.01
C LEU A 149 -4.25 1.10 8.63
N PRO A 150 -4.62 2.35 8.95
CA PRO A 150 -3.70 3.46 8.87
C PRO A 150 -2.64 3.36 9.96
N ILE A 151 -1.37 3.53 9.58
CA ILE A 151 -0.22 3.46 10.49
C ILE A 151 0.21 4.89 10.85
N PRO A 152 -0.39 5.53 11.87
CA PRO A 152 -0.18 6.95 12.15
C PRO A 152 1.25 7.29 12.60
N SER A 153 2.01 6.33 13.14
CA SER A 153 3.41 6.54 13.51
C SER A 153 4.31 6.83 12.31
N THR A 154 3.84 6.57 11.08
CA THR A 154 4.56 6.89 9.84
C THR A 154 4.34 8.33 9.37
N GLY A 155 3.45 9.07 10.05
CA GLY A 155 3.13 10.45 9.71
C GLY A 155 2.32 10.60 8.43
N ALA A 156 2.42 11.79 7.83
CA ALA A 156 1.84 12.12 6.53
C ALA A 156 0.34 11.81 6.42
N ALA A 157 -0.15 11.37 5.26
CA ALA A 157 -1.57 11.11 5.05
C ALA A 157 -2.10 10.00 5.98
N ALA A 158 -1.30 8.97 6.30
CA ALA A 158 -1.70 7.90 7.21
C ALA A 158 -2.08 8.43 8.61
N ALA A 159 -1.31 9.38 9.16
CA ALA A 159 -1.62 10.01 10.44
C ALA A 159 -2.94 10.80 10.39
N LEU A 160 -3.16 11.56 9.32
CA LEU A 160 -4.39 12.34 9.13
C LEU A 160 -5.61 11.44 8.91
N VAL A 161 -5.45 10.36 8.15
CA VAL A 161 -6.49 9.34 7.98
C VAL A 161 -6.87 8.76 9.34
N TYR A 162 -5.89 8.37 10.16
CA TYR A 162 -6.14 7.84 11.49
C TYR A 162 -6.87 8.85 12.40
N GLN A 163 -6.42 10.11 12.44
CA GLN A 163 -7.00 11.16 13.27
C GLN A 163 -8.45 11.50 12.90
N ASN A 164 -8.76 11.48 11.60
CA ASN A 164 -10.08 11.85 11.08
C ASN A 164 -11.09 10.70 11.07
N GLY A 165 -10.69 9.49 11.49
CA GLY A 165 -11.56 8.32 11.53
C GLY A 165 -11.60 7.65 12.90
N ARG A 166 -12.35 6.55 12.98
CA ARG A 166 -12.45 5.72 14.19
C ARG A 166 -11.68 4.44 13.97
N TYR A 167 -10.41 4.45 14.35
CA TYR A 167 -9.52 3.29 14.27
C TYR A 167 -9.08 2.86 15.67
N ASP A 168 -8.54 1.65 15.74
CA ASP A 168 -8.05 1.09 17.00
C ASP A 168 -6.82 1.84 17.50
N ARG A 169 -6.82 2.16 18.79
CA ARG A 169 -5.74 2.87 19.48
C ARG A 169 -4.42 2.12 19.43
N GLU A 170 -4.44 0.80 19.24
CA GLU A 170 -3.26 -0.03 19.07
C GLU A 170 -2.39 0.46 17.90
N LEU A 171 -3.00 0.91 16.80
CA LEU A 171 -2.27 1.39 15.60
C LEU A 171 -1.37 2.60 15.91
N ALA A 172 -1.72 3.41 16.92
CA ALA A 172 -0.94 4.56 17.35
C ALA A 172 0.05 4.25 18.49
N ARG A 173 -0.15 3.14 19.21
CA ARG A 173 0.65 2.81 20.40
C ARG A 173 1.75 1.81 20.12
N GLU A 174 1.49 0.86 19.23
CA GLU A 174 2.47 -0.18 18.88
C GLU A 174 3.60 0.44 18.04
N ARG A 175 4.83 0.26 18.50
CA ARG A 175 6.04 0.75 17.82
C ARG A 175 6.77 -0.35 17.08
N THR A 176 6.38 -1.61 17.27
CA THR A 176 6.92 -2.77 16.57
C THR A 176 5.98 -3.18 15.44
N TYR A 177 6.25 -2.70 14.22
CA TYR A 177 5.44 -2.98 13.03
C TYR A 177 5.20 -4.48 12.76
N PRO A 178 6.19 -5.38 12.86
CA PRO A 178 5.93 -6.80 12.63
C PRO A 178 4.91 -7.39 13.61
N SER A 179 4.99 -7.02 14.89
CA SER A 179 4.05 -7.46 15.93
C SER A 179 2.65 -6.93 15.67
N LEU A 180 2.53 -5.67 15.27
CA LEU A 180 1.26 -5.08 14.87
C LEU A 180 0.63 -5.86 13.72
N PHE A 181 1.35 -6.04 12.62
CA PHE A 181 0.81 -6.70 11.43
C PHE A 181 0.47 -8.17 11.71
N ARG A 182 1.28 -8.91 12.48
CA ARG A 182 0.94 -10.28 12.85
C ARG A 182 -0.37 -10.35 13.62
N ARG A 183 -0.60 -9.48 14.60
CA ARG A 183 -1.86 -9.47 15.38
C ARG A 183 -3.06 -9.05 14.54
N ARG A 184 -2.94 -7.97 13.76
CA ARG A 184 -4.08 -7.43 12.99
C ARG A 184 -4.38 -8.26 11.74
N LEU A 185 -3.37 -8.81 11.08
CA LEU A 185 -3.53 -9.51 9.81
C LEU A 185 -3.57 -11.04 9.95
N LEU A 186 -2.83 -11.62 10.90
CA LEU A 186 -2.69 -13.08 11.03
C LEU A 186 -3.26 -13.64 12.36
N GLY A 187 -3.74 -12.78 13.26
CA GLY A 187 -4.20 -13.18 14.58
C GLY A 187 -5.42 -14.11 14.58
N PRO A 188 -5.64 -14.87 15.67
CA PRO A 188 -6.62 -15.97 15.75
C PRO A 188 -8.12 -15.57 15.65
N GLY A 189 -8.45 -14.31 15.37
CA GLY A 189 -9.82 -13.85 15.13
C GLY A 189 -10.33 -14.03 13.70
N ARG A 190 -9.61 -14.77 12.84
CA ARG A 190 -9.91 -14.95 11.40
C ARG A 190 -10.31 -16.38 10.98
N ARG A 191 -10.75 -17.21 11.92
CA ARG A 191 -11.56 -18.38 11.56
C ARG A 191 -13.02 -17.92 11.48
N ALA A 192 -13.46 -17.63 10.25
CA ALA A 192 -14.87 -17.78 9.93
C ALA A 192 -15.28 -19.24 10.10
#